data_AF-A0A967T3R1-F1
#
_entry.id   AF-A0A967T3R1-F1
#
_cell.length_a   1.000
_cell.length_b   1.000
_cell.length_c   1.000
_cell.angle_alpha   90.00
_cell.angle_beta   90.00
_cell.angle_gamma   90.00
#
_symmetry.space_group_name_H-M   'P 1'
#
loop_
_entity.id
_entity.type
_entity.pdbx_description
1 polymer ?
#
loop_
_entity_poly.entity_id
_entity_poly.type
_entity_poly.pdbx_seq_one_letter_code
_entity_poly.pdbx_strand_id
1 'polypeptide(L)'
;MGCALVAMGLLAPVPAAAQLTVPTQCTDDLGGANDEVNQGDLTRWCVDFGTGDYELVAKWNWDDTSLPGGNTGDACTLYDTDGDGNANLAVCVSWGGNGVQEADSPTLYTCDGDARPDRCSQPTLLTGTFNTTCEVNANVADDPFAAGNDYPNDTEAVCAIDVDDFNQTGTPLLIDACSYPAGEPNSAPKDCIVSAACTTNDQCNDGNACTTGICDPDLDICRFTPNTGVTCRVGSGDICDPDELCNALGQCPADIIAPTTTVCNPGSGDSCDPDELCTGVAGAACPADSFEPATTVCNAGSGDLCDPDEYCSGNPDVACAPGSTNLLAQGTVCNPGSGDICDPEEVCSGIEGEACPADSFEPSTTVCRVGSGDSCDPSEFCSGNPDEACPANFVTPSGTECRGSGGVCDPAEQCTGVL
;
A
#
# COMPACT_ATOMS: atom_id res chain seq x y z
N MET A 1 -58.53 7.47 49.72
CA MET A 1 -57.30 7.68 48.94
C MET A 1 -57.10 6.50 48.01
N GLY A 2 -57.38 6.64 46.72
CA GLY A 2 -57.00 5.66 45.69
C GLY A 2 -56.02 6.34 44.75
N CYS A 3 -54.76 5.89 44.76
CA CYS A 3 -53.69 6.44 43.94
C CYS A 3 -53.74 5.77 42.57
N ALA A 4 -54.00 6.54 41.50
CA ALA A 4 -53.94 6.06 40.14
C ALA A 4 -52.49 6.16 39.64
N LEU A 5 -51.89 5.02 39.29
CA LEU A 5 -50.63 4.98 38.54
C LEU A 5 -50.91 5.31 37.08
N VAL A 6 -50.29 6.37 36.57
CA VAL A 6 -50.19 6.66 35.14
C VAL A 6 -48.94 5.95 34.63
N ALA A 7 -49.12 4.97 33.74
CA ALA A 7 -48.02 4.31 33.05
C ALA A 7 -47.55 5.22 31.90
N MET A 8 -46.38 5.85 32.06
CA MET A 8 -45.65 6.47 30.96
C MET A 8 -44.97 5.35 30.16
N GLY A 9 -45.47 5.06 28.96
CA GLY A 9 -44.79 4.18 28.02
C GLY A 9 -43.53 4.85 27.50
N LEU A 10 -42.37 4.25 27.75
CA LEU A 10 -41.13 4.59 27.04
C LEU A 10 -41.28 4.13 25.59
N LEU A 11 -41.32 5.08 24.66
CA LEU A 11 -41.05 4.84 23.24
C LEU A 11 -39.55 4.58 23.12
N ALA A 12 -39.17 3.35 22.74
CA ALA A 12 -37.81 3.06 22.33
C ALA A 12 -37.50 3.83 21.02
N PRO A 13 -36.31 4.44 20.88
CA PRO A 13 -35.91 5.03 19.61
C PRO A 13 -35.83 3.93 18.55
N VAL A 14 -36.55 4.12 17.45
CA VAL A 14 -36.42 3.28 16.25
C VAL A 14 -35.00 3.53 15.71
N PRO A 15 -34.20 2.48 15.45
CA PRO A 15 -32.91 2.66 14.80
C PRO A 15 -33.14 3.33 13.44
N ALA A 16 -32.35 4.37 13.14
CA ALA A 16 -32.34 4.97 11.81
C ALA A 16 -32.00 3.87 10.79
N ALA A 17 -32.79 3.75 9.72
CA ALA A 17 -32.43 2.90 8.60
C ALA A 17 -31.04 3.32 8.08
N ALA A 18 -30.21 2.34 7.70
CA ALA A 18 -28.94 2.65 7.07
C ALA A 18 -29.23 3.37 5.75
N GLN A 19 -28.70 4.58 5.60
CA GLN A 19 -28.87 5.36 4.37
C GLN A 19 -28.07 4.70 3.25
N LEU A 20 -28.69 4.52 2.08
CA LEU A 20 -28.03 3.98 0.89
C LEU A 20 -26.88 4.91 0.45
N THR A 21 -25.78 4.32 -0.01
CA THR A 21 -24.67 5.07 -0.60
C THR A 21 -25.15 5.73 -1.89
N VAL A 22 -24.99 7.05 -2.00
CA VAL A 22 -25.39 7.79 -3.19
C VAL A 22 -24.24 7.73 -4.21
N PRO A 23 -24.46 7.22 -5.44
CA PRO A 23 -23.46 7.24 -6.49
C PRO A 23 -23.13 8.67 -6.92
N THR A 24 -21.89 8.88 -7.35
CA THR A 24 -21.31 10.20 -7.67
C THR A 24 -20.93 10.35 -9.14
N GLN A 25 -20.82 9.24 -9.89
CA GLN A 25 -20.54 9.27 -11.31
C GLN A 25 -21.86 9.39 -12.07
N CYS A 26 -22.15 10.59 -12.58
CA CYS A 26 -23.44 10.92 -13.15
C CYS A 26 -23.33 11.34 -14.63
N THR A 27 -24.40 11.07 -15.37
CA THR A 27 -24.64 11.55 -16.73
C THR A 27 -25.92 12.36 -16.71
N ASP A 28 -25.82 13.61 -17.14
CA ASP A 28 -26.95 14.53 -17.26
C ASP A 28 -27.67 14.27 -18.58
N ASP A 29 -28.98 14.42 -18.59
CA ASP A 29 -29.75 14.39 -19.82
C ASP A 29 -29.44 15.62 -20.70
N LEU A 30 -29.07 15.39 -21.97
CA LEU A 30 -28.86 16.46 -22.94
C LEU A 30 -30.14 16.85 -23.69
N GLY A 31 -31.23 16.11 -23.52
CA GLY A 31 -32.58 16.59 -23.87
C GLY A 31 -32.92 17.89 -23.14
N GLY A 32 -32.45 17.98 -21.90
CA GLY A 32 -32.48 19.14 -21.03
C GLY A 32 -33.69 19.16 -20.12
N ALA A 33 -33.76 20.12 -19.20
CA ALA A 33 -34.90 20.21 -18.27
C ALA A 33 -36.25 20.28 -19.02
N ASN A 34 -37.20 19.42 -18.65
CA ASN A 34 -38.56 19.41 -19.16
C ASN A 34 -38.66 19.19 -20.68
N ASP A 35 -37.86 18.29 -21.24
CA ASP A 35 -37.96 17.93 -22.65
C ASP A 35 -39.14 16.99 -22.93
N GLU A 36 -39.67 16.34 -21.89
CA GLU A 36 -40.93 15.61 -21.89
C GLU A 36 -41.99 16.16 -20.92
N VAL A 37 -43.27 15.87 -21.21
CA VAL A 37 -44.40 16.44 -20.46
C VAL A 37 -44.82 15.59 -19.26
N ASN A 38 -44.41 15.97 -18.04
CA ASN A 38 -44.79 15.42 -16.72
C ASN A 38 -44.63 13.89 -16.55
N GLN A 39 -44.23 13.45 -15.35
CA GLN A 39 -44.08 12.05 -14.88
C GLN A 39 -42.95 11.24 -15.53
N GLY A 40 -42.51 11.62 -16.73
CA GLY A 40 -41.52 10.90 -17.50
C GLY A 40 -40.17 11.61 -17.59
N ASP A 41 -40.10 12.91 -17.32
CA ASP A 41 -38.92 13.75 -17.55
C ASP A 41 -37.78 13.37 -16.60
N LEU A 42 -36.77 12.68 -17.14
CA LEU A 42 -35.59 12.25 -16.41
C LEU A 42 -34.46 13.25 -16.60
N THR A 43 -33.82 13.66 -15.51
CA THR A 43 -32.81 14.73 -15.57
C THR A 43 -31.38 14.22 -15.56
N ARG A 44 -31.14 13.09 -14.92
CA ARG A 44 -29.81 12.51 -14.71
C ARG A 44 -29.90 11.05 -14.28
N TRP A 45 -28.87 10.27 -14.61
CA TRP A 45 -28.59 9.01 -13.92
C TRP A 45 -27.15 8.96 -13.40
N CYS A 46 -26.89 8.10 -12.43
CA CYS A 46 -25.57 7.86 -11.86
C CYS A 46 -25.36 6.38 -11.53
N VAL A 47 -24.12 5.91 -11.56
CA VAL A 47 -23.75 4.55 -11.15
C VAL A 47 -22.39 4.51 -10.46
N ASP A 48 -22.29 3.72 -9.40
CA ASP A 48 -21.02 3.36 -8.77
C ASP A 48 -21.03 1.88 -8.37
N PHE A 49 -19.86 1.35 -8.01
CA PHE A 49 -19.81 0.05 -7.36
C PHE A 49 -20.48 0.10 -5.99
N GLY A 50 -21.23 -0.97 -5.71
CA GLY A 50 -21.78 -1.22 -4.39
C GLY A 50 -20.71 -1.66 -3.39
N THR A 51 -21.14 -1.86 -2.15
CA THR A 51 -20.31 -2.40 -1.07
C THR A 51 -21.11 -3.44 -0.29
N GLY A 52 -20.43 -4.46 0.23
CA GLY A 52 -21.10 -5.51 1.01
C GLY A 52 -21.81 -6.50 0.11
N ASP A 53 -23.12 -6.67 0.30
CA ASP A 53 -23.97 -7.62 -0.43
C ASP A 53 -24.51 -7.05 -1.77
N TYR A 54 -23.96 -5.93 -2.24
CA TYR A 54 -24.41 -5.23 -3.45
C TYR A 54 -23.23 -5.01 -4.40
N GLU A 55 -23.39 -5.35 -5.67
CA GLU A 55 -22.38 -5.11 -6.71
C GLU A 55 -22.46 -3.68 -7.24
N LEU A 56 -23.66 -3.09 -7.30
CA LEU A 56 -23.89 -1.77 -7.88
C LEU A 56 -24.75 -0.88 -6.97
N VAL A 57 -24.51 0.42 -7.06
CA VAL A 57 -25.45 1.44 -6.63
C VAL A 57 -25.79 2.34 -7.82
N ALA A 58 -27.08 2.54 -8.07
CA ALA A 58 -27.58 3.33 -9.17
C ALA A 58 -28.52 4.41 -8.66
N LYS A 59 -28.55 5.54 -9.36
CA LYS A 59 -29.44 6.65 -9.08
C LYS A 59 -29.99 7.22 -10.37
N TRP A 60 -31.22 7.69 -10.34
CA TRP A 60 -31.78 8.50 -11.41
C TRP A 60 -32.83 9.46 -10.87
N ASN A 61 -33.00 10.57 -11.57
CA ASN A 61 -33.79 11.71 -11.13
C ASN A 61 -34.92 12.02 -12.11
N TRP A 62 -36.00 12.57 -11.58
CA TRP A 62 -37.07 13.22 -12.33
C TRP A 62 -37.12 14.70 -11.96
N ASP A 63 -37.39 15.57 -12.93
CA ASP A 63 -37.55 17.02 -12.70
C ASP A 63 -38.76 17.30 -11.78
N ASP A 64 -39.77 16.45 -11.82
CA ASP A 64 -40.98 16.60 -11.01
C ASP A 64 -40.76 16.21 -9.53
N THR A 65 -41.16 17.08 -8.61
CA THR A 65 -41.20 16.78 -7.16
C THR A 65 -42.55 16.26 -6.66
N SER A 66 -43.60 16.36 -7.49
CA SER A 66 -44.94 15.87 -7.17
C SER A 66 -45.82 15.60 -8.39
N LEU A 67 -46.66 14.57 -8.31
CA LEU A 67 -47.53 14.13 -9.41
C LEU A 67 -49.02 14.31 -9.09
N PRO A 68 -49.81 14.94 -9.97
CA PRO A 68 -51.25 15.10 -9.75
C PRO A 68 -52.02 13.81 -10.03
N GLY A 69 -53.21 13.67 -9.45
CA GLY A 69 -54.24 12.76 -9.97
C GLY A 69 -54.03 11.25 -9.75
N GLY A 70 -53.11 10.85 -8.86
CA GLY A 70 -52.80 9.43 -8.62
C GLY A 70 -51.98 8.80 -9.74
N ASN A 71 -51.30 9.63 -10.54
CA ASN A 71 -50.33 9.16 -11.52
C ASN A 71 -49.02 8.77 -10.82
N THR A 72 -48.27 7.91 -11.50
CA THR A 72 -46.95 7.44 -11.08
C THR A 72 -45.86 7.93 -12.02
N GLY A 73 -44.68 8.18 -11.44
CA GLY A 73 -43.42 8.35 -12.17
C GLY A 73 -42.76 6.99 -12.19
N ASP A 74 -42.71 6.38 -13.38
CA ASP A 74 -42.22 5.01 -13.57
C ASP A 74 -40.97 5.07 -14.45
N ALA A 75 -39.82 4.67 -13.91
CA ALA A 75 -38.59 4.58 -14.68
C ALA A 75 -37.74 3.39 -14.25
N CYS A 76 -36.91 2.94 -15.18
CA CYS A 76 -36.03 1.80 -14.98
C CYS A 76 -34.62 2.14 -15.39
N THR A 77 -33.66 1.66 -14.61
CA THR A 77 -32.28 1.50 -15.07
C THR A 77 -32.14 0.18 -15.80
N LEU A 78 -31.47 0.20 -16.95
CA LEU A 78 -31.32 -0.92 -17.86
C LEU A 78 -29.87 -1.39 -17.87
N TYR A 79 -29.64 -2.69 -17.77
CA TYR A 79 -28.29 -3.24 -17.69
C TYR A 79 -28.02 -4.26 -18.78
N ASP A 80 -26.84 -4.15 -19.39
CA ASP A 80 -26.24 -5.13 -20.30
C ASP A 80 -25.26 -6.01 -19.49
N THR A 81 -25.39 -7.32 -19.63
CA THR A 81 -24.58 -8.34 -18.94
C THR A 81 -23.70 -9.16 -19.87
N ASP A 82 -23.90 -9.09 -21.18
CA ASP A 82 -23.16 -9.90 -22.17
C ASP A 82 -22.37 -9.07 -23.21
N GLY A 83 -22.52 -7.74 -23.17
CA GLY A 83 -21.74 -6.79 -23.94
C GLY A 83 -22.23 -6.59 -25.38
N ASP A 84 -23.45 -7.02 -25.70
CA ASP A 84 -24.05 -6.83 -27.02
C ASP A 84 -24.65 -5.42 -27.21
N GLY A 85 -24.70 -4.63 -26.12
CA GLY A 85 -25.23 -3.28 -26.09
C GLY A 85 -26.75 -3.19 -25.97
N ASN A 86 -27.43 -4.24 -25.52
CA ASN A 86 -28.87 -4.29 -25.28
C ASN A 86 -29.20 -4.63 -23.81
N ALA A 87 -30.45 -4.36 -23.40
CA ALA A 87 -30.88 -4.53 -22.02
C ALA A 87 -31.18 -6.00 -21.70
N ASN A 88 -30.38 -6.58 -20.80
CA ASN A 88 -30.60 -7.91 -20.21
C ASN A 88 -31.36 -7.86 -18.88
N LEU A 89 -31.18 -6.79 -18.11
CA LEU A 89 -31.84 -6.60 -16.81
C LEU A 89 -32.49 -5.22 -16.73
N ALA A 90 -33.57 -5.11 -15.98
CA ALA A 90 -34.17 -3.82 -15.64
C ALA A 90 -34.51 -3.75 -14.16
N VAL A 91 -34.08 -2.67 -13.50
CA VAL A 91 -34.47 -2.31 -12.13
C VAL A 91 -35.38 -1.10 -12.23
N CYS A 92 -36.65 -1.29 -11.93
CA CYS A 92 -37.68 -0.27 -12.08
C CYS A 92 -38.14 0.27 -10.73
N VAL A 93 -38.29 1.58 -10.65
CA VAL A 93 -38.87 2.29 -9.50
C VAL A 93 -40.10 3.05 -9.94
N SER A 94 -41.15 2.92 -9.14
CA SER A 94 -42.40 3.66 -9.28
C SER A 94 -42.64 4.50 -8.04
N TRP A 95 -43.03 5.76 -8.24
CA TRP A 95 -43.40 6.67 -7.17
C TRP A 95 -44.66 7.46 -7.52
N GLY A 96 -45.38 7.94 -6.52
CA GLY A 96 -46.61 8.71 -6.70
C GLY A 96 -46.78 9.84 -5.69
N GLY A 97 -47.76 10.71 -5.95
CA GLY A 97 -48.11 11.81 -5.06
C GLY A 97 -46.96 12.79 -4.85
N ASN A 98 -46.49 12.95 -3.61
CA ASN A 98 -45.43 13.89 -3.24
C ASN A 98 -44.06 13.18 -3.14
N GLY A 99 -43.69 12.40 -4.17
CA GLY A 99 -42.41 11.67 -4.19
C GLY A 99 -42.35 10.50 -3.22
N VAL A 100 -43.46 9.74 -3.11
CA VAL A 100 -43.53 8.55 -2.25
C VAL A 100 -43.40 7.31 -3.12
N GLN A 101 -42.46 6.43 -2.80
CA GLN A 101 -42.30 5.14 -3.46
C GLN A 101 -43.58 4.30 -3.35
N GLU A 102 -44.00 3.71 -4.47
CA GLU A 102 -45.14 2.81 -4.51
C GLU A 102 -44.84 1.50 -3.78
N ALA A 103 -45.87 0.87 -3.19
CA ALA A 103 -45.68 -0.30 -2.32
C ALA A 103 -45.11 -1.54 -3.03
N ASP A 104 -45.33 -1.64 -4.34
CA ASP A 104 -44.85 -2.74 -5.18
C ASP A 104 -43.49 -2.42 -5.84
N SER A 105 -42.85 -1.30 -5.48
CA SER A 105 -41.54 -0.85 -5.97
C SER A 105 -40.42 -1.15 -4.96
N PRO A 106 -39.22 -1.61 -5.38
CA PRO A 106 -38.80 -1.79 -6.77
C PRO A 106 -39.30 -3.09 -7.41
N THR A 107 -39.41 -3.08 -8.74
CA THR A 107 -39.65 -4.27 -9.55
C THR A 107 -38.40 -4.62 -10.36
N LEU A 108 -38.05 -5.91 -10.39
CA LEU A 108 -36.87 -6.42 -11.07
C LEU A 108 -37.31 -7.29 -12.25
N TYR A 109 -36.68 -7.09 -13.40
CA TYR A 109 -36.96 -7.87 -14.62
C TYR A 109 -35.69 -8.45 -15.22
N THR A 110 -35.76 -9.70 -15.67
CA THR A 110 -34.87 -10.20 -16.73
C THR A 110 -35.52 -9.93 -18.07
N CYS A 111 -34.72 -9.49 -19.04
CA CYS A 111 -35.18 -9.10 -20.37
C CYS A 111 -34.89 -10.23 -21.35
N ASP A 112 -35.89 -11.10 -21.54
CA ASP A 112 -35.79 -12.13 -22.56
C ASP A 112 -35.86 -11.48 -23.96
N GLY A 113 -35.13 -12.04 -24.92
CA GLY A 113 -35.15 -11.53 -26.30
C GLY A 113 -34.38 -10.23 -26.52
N ASP A 114 -33.34 -9.99 -25.70
CA ASP A 114 -32.32 -8.94 -25.78
C ASP A 114 -32.10 -8.35 -27.19
N ALA A 115 -32.85 -7.30 -27.51
CA ALA A 115 -32.93 -6.75 -28.86
C ALA A 115 -32.96 -5.23 -28.89
N ARG A 116 -32.96 -4.61 -27.70
CA ARG A 116 -33.09 -3.18 -27.52
C ARG A 116 -32.36 -2.74 -26.25
N PRO A 117 -31.70 -1.59 -26.26
CA PRO A 117 -31.12 -1.00 -25.06
C PRO A 117 -31.97 0.04 -24.37
N ASP A 118 -32.99 0.58 -25.04
CA ASP A 118 -33.89 1.60 -24.50
C ASP A 118 -35.11 0.98 -23.80
N ARG A 119 -35.17 -0.36 -23.72
CA ARG A 119 -36.30 -1.11 -23.14
C ARG A 119 -36.00 -2.59 -22.92
N CYS A 120 -36.66 -3.15 -21.92
CA CYS A 120 -36.71 -4.58 -21.66
C CYS A 120 -37.72 -5.26 -22.60
N SER A 121 -37.28 -5.74 -23.77
CA SER A 121 -38.19 -6.14 -24.87
C SER A 121 -39.20 -7.26 -24.51
N GLN A 122 -38.78 -8.28 -23.76
CA GLN A 122 -39.69 -9.30 -23.20
C GLN A 122 -39.43 -9.44 -21.68
N PRO A 123 -40.08 -8.60 -20.85
CA PRO A 123 -39.77 -8.51 -19.45
C PRO A 123 -40.37 -9.69 -18.69
N THR A 124 -39.50 -10.44 -18.03
CA THR A 124 -39.88 -11.49 -17.09
C THR A 124 -39.68 -10.95 -15.67
N LEU A 125 -40.80 -10.65 -14.99
CA LEU A 125 -40.79 -10.15 -13.62
C LEU A 125 -40.23 -11.21 -12.67
N LEU A 126 -39.20 -10.85 -11.90
CA LEU A 126 -38.71 -11.71 -10.84
C LEU A 126 -39.70 -11.69 -9.67
N THR A 127 -39.94 -12.85 -9.08
CA THR A 127 -40.79 -13.01 -7.89
C THR A 127 -40.02 -13.60 -6.73
N GLY A 128 -40.12 -13.02 -5.54
CA GLY A 128 -39.44 -13.54 -4.36
C GLY A 128 -39.07 -12.44 -3.38
N THR A 129 -38.19 -12.80 -2.45
CA THR A 129 -37.43 -11.83 -1.64
C THR A 129 -36.09 -11.62 -2.29
N PHE A 130 -35.74 -10.36 -2.53
CA PHE A 130 -34.50 -9.91 -3.14
C PHE A 130 -33.69 -9.16 -2.10
N ASN A 131 -32.37 -9.10 -2.30
CA ASN A 131 -31.51 -8.22 -1.50
C ASN A 131 -31.51 -6.80 -2.07
N THR A 132 -31.71 -6.65 -3.39
CA THR A 132 -31.84 -5.37 -4.09
C THR A 132 -32.89 -4.49 -3.42
N THR A 133 -32.50 -3.25 -3.11
CA THR A 133 -33.37 -2.27 -2.45
C THR A 133 -33.27 -0.92 -3.14
N CYS A 134 -34.39 -0.19 -3.16
CA CYS A 134 -34.45 1.16 -3.68
C CYS A 134 -35.22 2.06 -2.71
N GLU A 135 -34.83 3.32 -2.65
CA GLU A 135 -35.48 4.39 -1.89
C GLU A 135 -35.76 5.58 -2.82
N VAL A 136 -36.97 6.15 -2.72
CA VAL A 136 -37.34 7.40 -3.42
C VAL A 136 -37.25 8.57 -2.44
N ASN A 137 -36.51 9.61 -2.84
CA ASN A 137 -36.37 10.85 -2.09
C ASN A 137 -36.95 12.01 -2.91
N ALA A 138 -37.94 12.70 -2.36
CA ALA A 138 -38.53 13.88 -2.97
C ALA A 138 -37.83 15.17 -2.54
N ASN A 139 -37.88 16.20 -3.38
CA ASN A 139 -37.36 17.54 -3.09
C ASN A 139 -35.86 17.54 -2.73
N VAL A 140 -35.07 16.75 -3.43
CA VAL A 140 -33.62 16.69 -3.26
C VAL A 140 -32.97 17.74 -4.15
N ALA A 141 -32.10 18.58 -3.58
CA ALA A 141 -31.41 19.64 -4.32
C ALA A 141 -30.29 19.08 -5.21
N ASP A 142 -30.65 18.31 -6.24
CA ASP A 142 -29.77 17.62 -7.17
C ASP A 142 -30.15 17.81 -8.65
N ASP A 143 -30.96 18.84 -8.94
CA ASP A 143 -31.28 19.22 -10.32
C ASP A 143 -29.99 19.66 -11.06
N PRO A 144 -29.60 18.96 -12.15
CA PRO A 144 -28.41 19.30 -12.94
C PRO A 144 -28.59 20.60 -13.76
N PHE A 145 -29.83 21.02 -13.99
CA PHE A 145 -30.17 22.15 -14.84
C PHE A 145 -30.38 23.41 -14.01
N ALA A 146 -30.02 24.58 -14.56
CA ALA A 146 -30.14 25.84 -13.83
C ALA A 146 -31.56 26.46 -13.90
N ALA A 147 -32.52 25.78 -14.53
CA ALA A 147 -33.89 26.24 -14.75
C ALA A 147 -34.79 25.05 -15.06
N GLY A 148 -36.03 25.07 -14.56
CA GLY A 148 -37.02 23.99 -14.65
C GLY A 148 -38.25 24.35 -13.81
N ASN A 149 -39.27 23.50 -13.77
CA ASN A 149 -40.48 23.81 -13.00
C ASN A 149 -40.24 23.75 -11.49
N ASP A 150 -39.37 22.84 -11.02
CA ASP A 150 -39.11 22.58 -9.60
C ASP A 150 -37.66 22.84 -9.13
N TYR A 151 -36.81 23.45 -9.99
CA TYR A 151 -35.44 23.86 -9.68
C TYR A 151 -35.32 24.54 -8.28
N PRO A 152 -34.34 24.16 -7.45
CA PRO A 152 -33.23 23.23 -7.72
C PRO A 152 -33.50 21.79 -7.31
N ASN A 153 -34.76 21.40 -7.12
CA ASN A 153 -35.09 20.13 -6.49
C ASN A 153 -35.73 19.13 -7.44
N ASP A 154 -35.24 17.90 -7.38
CA ASP A 154 -35.75 16.75 -8.12
C ASP A 154 -36.38 15.72 -7.17
N THR A 155 -37.14 14.79 -7.73
CA THR A 155 -37.35 13.47 -7.11
C THR A 155 -36.25 12.54 -7.59
N GLU A 156 -35.56 11.85 -6.69
CA GLU A 156 -34.56 10.84 -7.04
C GLU A 156 -34.98 9.45 -6.57
N ALA A 157 -34.58 8.42 -7.31
CA ALA A 157 -34.53 7.05 -6.84
C ALA A 157 -33.07 6.66 -6.65
N VAL A 158 -32.74 6.08 -5.50
CA VAL A 158 -31.42 5.50 -5.21
C VAL A 158 -31.59 4.02 -4.92
N CYS A 159 -30.87 3.18 -5.65
CA CYS A 159 -30.95 1.73 -5.56
C CYS A 159 -29.58 1.13 -5.23
N ALA A 160 -29.55 0.17 -4.30
CA ALA A 160 -28.47 -0.77 -4.13
C ALA A 160 -28.89 -2.11 -4.75
N ILE A 161 -28.14 -2.55 -5.74
CA ILE A 161 -28.52 -3.65 -6.64
C ILE A 161 -27.60 -4.82 -6.36
N ASP A 162 -28.22 -5.93 -5.98
CA ASP A 162 -27.61 -7.25 -5.89
C ASP A 162 -27.88 -7.98 -7.21
N VAL A 163 -26.82 -8.18 -7.98
CA VAL A 163 -26.87 -8.80 -9.31
C VAL A 163 -27.16 -10.30 -9.20
N ASP A 164 -26.82 -10.93 -8.07
CA ASP A 164 -27.12 -12.34 -7.83
C ASP A 164 -28.64 -12.58 -7.72
N ASP A 165 -29.44 -11.56 -7.38
CA ASP A 165 -30.91 -11.65 -7.42
C ASP A 165 -31.44 -12.03 -8.81
N PHE A 166 -30.71 -11.66 -9.88
CA PHE A 166 -31.08 -11.94 -11.26
C PHE A 166 -30.65 -13.32 -11.74
N ASN A 167 -29.84 -14.04 -10.95
CA ASN A 167 -29.25 -15.33 -11.31
C ASN A 167 -28.54 -15.30 -12.69
N GLN A 168 -27.88 -14.17 -12.98
CA GLN A 168 -27.09 -13.97 -14.18
C GLN A 168 -25.60 -14.06 -13.87
N THR A 169 -24.78 -14.34 -14.88
CA THR A 169 -23.32 -14.35 -14.77
C THR A 169 -22.76 -13.21 -15.62
N GLY A 170 -22.05 -12.27 -14.99
CA GLY A 170 -21.46 -11.12 -15.67
C GLY A 170 -21.40 -9.93 -14.73
N THR A 171 -20.65 -8.90 -15.11
CA THR A 171 -20.70 -7.61 -14.42
C THR A 171 -21.67 -6.73 -15.21
N PRO A 172 -22.86 -6.40 -14.68
CA PRO A 172 -23.84 -5.60 -15.40
C PRO A 172 -23.31 -4.20 -15.63
N LEU A 173 -23.46 -3.73 -16.85
CA LEU A 173 -23.20 -2.38 -17.29
C LEU A 173 -24.52 -1.62 -17.34
N LEU A 174 -24.63 -0.50 -16.62
CA LEU A 174 -25.78 0.41 -16.82
C LEU A 174 -25.66 1.07 -18.19
N ILE A 175 -26.61 0.79 -19.07
CA ILE A 175 -26.62 1.28 -20.45
C ILE A 175 -27.55 2.47 -20.64
N ASP A 176 -28.64 2.57 -19.87
CA ASP A 176 -29.57 3.69 -19.92
C ASP A 176 -30.48 3.74 -18.68
N ALA A 177 -31.09 4.90 -18.44
CA ALA A 177 -32.23 5.06 -17.55
C ALA A 177 -33.39 5.66 -18.35
N CYS A 178 -34.53 4.96 -18.37
CA CYS A 178 -35.68 5.34 -19.18
C CYS A 178 -36.96 5.33 -18.37
N SER A 179 -37.84 6.29 -18.62
CA SER A 179 -39.19 6.34 -18.07
C SER A 179 -40.20 5.68 -19.02
N TYR A 180 -41.22 5.03 -18.46
CA TYR A 180 -42.17 4.25 -19.23
C TYR A 180 -43.63 4.60 -18.90
N PRO A 181 -44.55 4.42 -19.87
CA PRO A 181 -45.96 4.46 -19.56
C PRO A 181 -46.38 3.29 -18.65
N ALA A 182 -46.99 3.61 -17.50
CA ALA A 182 -47.65 2.66 -16.60
C ALA A 182 -46.76 1.51 -16.09
N GLY A 183 -45.46 1.77 -15.90
CA GLY A 183 -44.50 0.78 -15.40
C GLY A 183 -44.28 -0.43 -16.32
N GLU A 184 -44.53 -0.28 -17.63
CA GLU A 184 -44.29 -1.34 -18.62
C GLU A 184 -42.92 -1.14 -19.31
N PRO A 185 -41.83 -1.79 -18.84
CA PRO A 185 -40.47 -1.54 -19.33
C PRO A 185 -40.22 -2.05 -20.77
N ASN A 186 -41.21 -2.67 -21.41
CA ASN A 186 -41.17 -3.11 -22.80
C ASN A 186 -41.83 -2.12 -23.78
N SER A 187 -42.56 -1.13 -23.24
CA SER A 187 -43.21 -0.10 -24.03
C SER A 187 -42.20 0.85 -24.68
N ALA A 188 -42.68 1.73 -25.56
CA ALA A 188 -41.87 2.88 -25.94
C ALA A 188 -41.60 3.73 -24.70
N PRO A 189 -40.33 4.05 -24.39
CA PRO A 189 -40.03 4.94 -23.30
C PRO A 189 -40.68 6.30 -23.61
N LYS A 190 -41.15 6.96 -22.56
CA LYS A 190 -41.55 8.36 -22.66
C LYS A 190 -40.30 9.21 -22.83
N ASP A 191 -39.29 8.90 -22.03
CA ASP A 191 -38.02 9.59 -21.99
C ASP A 191 -36.90 8.60 -21.62
N CYS A 192 -35.70 8.82 -22.14
CA CYS A 192 -34.47 8.12 -21.78
C CYS A 192 -33.37 9.16 -21.67
N ILE A 193 -32.42 8.96 -20.76
CA ILE A 193 -31.32 9.92 -20.61
C ILE A 193 -30.49 10.00 -21.90
N VAL A 194 -30.58 11.12 -22.60
CA VAL A 194 -29.86 11.35 -23.85
C VAL A 194 -28.45 11.83 -23.53
N SER A 195 -27.48 10.92 -23.66
CA SER A 195 -26.08 11.24 -23.41
C SER A 195 -25.40 12.05 -24.54
N ALA A 196 -25.85 11.88 -25.80
CA ALA A 196 -25.51 12.72 -26.96
C ALA A 196 -26.26 12.26 -28.23
N ALA A 197 -26.83 13.19 -29.01
CA ALA A 197 -27.38 12.87 -30.33
C ALA A 197 -26.28 12.71 -31.38
N CYS A 198 -26.42 11.76 -32.30
CA CYS A 198 -25.39 11.43 -33.27
C CYS A 198 -25.95 10.93 -34.61
N THR A 199 -25.09 10.94 -35.62
CA THR A 199 -25.29 10.27 -36.92
C THR A 199 -24.06 9.45 -37.34
N THR A 200 -22.95 9.60 -36.60
CA THR A 200 -21.66 8.95 -36.84
C THR A 200 -20.97 8.72 -35.49
N ASN A 201 -20.16 7.66 -35.37
CA ASN A 201 -19.47 7.32 -34.11
C ASN A 201 -18.51 8.43 -33.64
N ASP A 202 -17.92 9.21 -34.56
CA ASP A 202 -17.01 10.31 -34.21
C ASP A 202 -17.70 11.39 -33.35
N GLN A 203 -19.04 11.52 -33.45
CA GLN A 203 -19.82 12.44 -32.63
C GLN A 203 -20.03 11.94 -31.20
N CYS A 204 -19.73 10.66 -30.94
CA CYS A 204 -19.87 10.01 -29.65
C CYS A 204 -18.54 9.93 -28.88
N ASN A 205 -17.50 10.65 -29.31
CA ASN A 205 -16.28 10.74 -28.53
C ASN A 205 -16.47 11.73 -27.37
N ASP A 206 -16.67 11.19 -26.17
CA ASP A 206 -16.82 11.91 -24.90
C ASP A 206 -15.47 12.29 -24.24
N GLY A 207 -14.35 11.88 -24.84
CA GLY A 207 -13.02 12.07 -24.29
C GLY A 207 -12.68 11.15 -23.11
N ASN A 208 -13.56 10.19 -22.77
CA ASN A 208 -13.30 9.18 -21.76
C ASN A 208 -12.61 7.97 -22.41
N ALA A 209 -11.39 7.65 -21.97
CA ALA A 209 -10.65 6.50 -22.48
C ALA A 209 -11.32 5.14 -22.14
N CYS A 210 -12.20 5.14 -21.14
CA CYS A 210 -12.88 3.94 -20.64
C CYS A 210 -14.19 3.62 -21.32
N THR A 211 -14.63 4.44 -22.26
CA THR A 211 -15.81 4.16 -23.06
C THR A 211 -15.43 4.20 -24.54
N THR A 212 -16.14 3.40 -25.33
CA THR A 212 -16.14 3.51 -26.78
C THR A 212 -17.51 4.02 -27.19
N GLY A 213 -17.54 5.25 -27.72
CA GLY A 213 -18.75 5.85 -28.27
C GLY A 213 -19.12 5.24 -29.61
N ILE A 214 -20.31 4.66 -29.69
CA ILE A 214 -20.92 4.14 -30.91
C ILE A 214 -22.23 4.87 -31.12
N CYS A 215 -22.44 5.39 -32.33
CA CYS A 215 -23.71 5.98 -32.68
C CYS A 215 -24.71 4.88 -33.02
N ASP A 216 -25.83 4.83 -32.31
CA ASP A 216 -26.90 3.91 -32.65
C ASP A 216 -27.73 4.44 -33.83
N PRO A 217 -27.76 3.75 -34.97
CA PRO A 217 -28.53 4.20 -36.12
C PRO A 217 -30.05 4.10 -35.95
N ASP A 218 -30.55 3.35 -34.98
CA ASP A 218 -31.99 3.18 -34.76
C ASP A 218 -32.58 4.27 -33.85
N LEU A 219 -31.80 4.77 -32.89
CA LEU A 219 -32.20 5.80 -31.94
C LEU A 219 -31.55 7.19 -32.21
N ASP A 220 -30.55 7.29 -33.10
CA ASP A 220 -29.79 8.52 -33.35
C ASP A 220 -29.12 9.11 -32.08
N ILE A 221 -28.75 8.24 -31.13
CA ILE A 221 -28.08 8.59 -29.87
C ILE A 221 -26.77 7.81 -29.69
N CYS A 222 -25.85 8.40 -28.93
CA CYS A 222 -24.58 7.80 -28.56
C CYS A 222 -24.77 6.74 -27.49
N ARG A 223 -24.12 5.60 -27.72
CA ARG A 223 -23.96 4.53 -26.75
C ARG A 223 -22.50 4.41 -26.36
N PHE A 224 -22.27 4.15 -25.09
CA PHE A 224 -20.94 4.06 -24.53
C PHE A 224 -20.73 2.64 -24.01
N THR A 225 -19.86 1.88 -24.68
CA THR A 225 -19.48 0.54 -24.22
C THR A 225 -18.16 0.62 -23.46
N PRO A 226 -18.04 0.01 -22.27
CA PRO A 226 -16.82 -0.07 -21.49
C PRO A 226 -15.64 -0.62 -22.28
N ASN A 227 -14.50 0.04 -22.14
CA ASN A 227 -13.23 -0.36 -22.70
C ASN A 227 -12.35 -0.99 -21.61
N THR A 228 -12.85 -2.07 -21.00
CA THR A 228 -12.25 -2.70 -19.82
C THR A 228 -10.79 -3.09 -20.04
N GLY A 229 -9.93 -2.75 -19.07
CA GLY A 229 -8.51 -3.07 -19.11
C GLY A 229 -7.64 -2.12 -19.93
N VAL A 230 -8.22 -1.09 -20.56
CA VAL A 230 -7.45 -0.02 -21.20
C VAL A 230 -6.93 0.96 -20.14
N THR A 231 -5.70 1.41 -20.31
CA THR A 231 -5.11 2.43 -19.44
C THR A 231 -5.84 3.76 -19.62
N CYS A 232 -6.48 4.22 -18.55
CA CYS A 232 -7.22 5.48 -18.55
C CYS A 232 -6.47 6.62 -17.89
N ARG A 233 -5.54 6.28 -17.00
CA ARG A 233 -4.58 7.20 -16.42
C ARG A 233 -3.23 6.50 -16.36
N VAL A 234 -2.24 7.22 -16.85
CA VAL A 234 -0.85 6.75 -16.90
C VAL A 234 -0.17 7.25 -15.65
N GLY A 235 0.36 6.32 -14.85
CA GLY A 235 1.15 6.61 -13.66
C GLY A 235 2.64 6.67 -13.96
N SER A 236 3.47 6.29 -12.98
CA SER A 236 4.90 6.00 -13.17
C SER A 236 5.15 4.60 -13.74
N GLY A 237 4.16 3.70 -13.65
CA GLY A 237 4.27 2.31 -14.07
C GLY A 237 4.97 1.40 -13.06
N ASP A 238 5.18 1.88 -11.84
CA ASP A 238 5.72 1.11 -10.71
C ASP A 238 4.74 1.08 -9.53
N ILE A 239 5.17 0.54 -8.38
CA ILE A 239 4.30 0.43 -7.20
C ILE A 239 3.97 1.77 -6.55
N CYS A 240 4.69 2.86 -6.88
CA CYS A 240 4.43 4.18 -6.30
C CYS A 240 3.24 4.87 -6.94
N ASP A 241 3.04 4.64 -8.23
CA ASP A 241 1.94 5.17 -9.01
C ASP A 241 1.69 4.24 -10.22
N PRO A 242 0.91 3.17 -10.04
CA PRO A 242 0.61 2.23 -11.10
C PRO A 242 -0.34 2.85 -12.13
N ASP A 243 -0.32 2.33 -13.35
CA ASP A 243 -1.32 2.70 -14.35
C ASP A 243 -2.73 2.26 -13.91
N GLU A 244 -3.71 3.17 -13.94
CA GLU A 244 -5.10 2.82 -13.76
C GLU A 244 -5.72 2.27 -15.04
N LEU A 245 -6.43 1.15 -14.88
CA LEU A 245 -7.15 0.49 -15.95
C LEU A 245 -8.65 0.73 -15.79
N CYS A 246 -9.32 0.91 -16.93
CA CYS A 246 -10.76 0.98 -17.01
C CYS A 246 -11.40 -0.27 -16.43
N ASN A 247 -12.42 -0.06 -15.59
CA ASN A 247 -13.22 -1.13 -15.03
C ASN A 247 -14.31 -1.60 -16.01
N ALA A 248 -15.08 -2.60 -15.61
CA ALA A 248 -16.18 -3.16 -16.41
C ALA A 248 -17.40 -2.23 -16.55
N LEU A 249 -17.44 -1.12 -15.81
CA LEU A 249 -18.48 -0.09 -15.88
C LEU A 249 -18.09 1.08 -16.81
N GLY A 250 -16.94 0.99 -17.48
CA GLY A 250 -16.45 2.06 -18.34
C GLY A 250 -15.93 3.27 -17.57
N GLN A 251 -15.46 3.06 -16.34
CA GLN A 251 -14.94 4.10 -15.47
C GLN A 251 -13.44 3.93 -15.24
N CYS A 252 -12.76 5.07 -15.09
CA CYS A 252 -11.38 5.10 -14.63
C CYS A 252 -11.38 5.19 -13.10
N PRO A 253 -10.73 4.26 -12.37
CA PRO A 253 -10.67 4.35 -10.92
C PRO A 253 -9.96 5.63 -10.45
N ALA A 254 -10.14 5.93 -9.16
CA ALA A 254 -9.40 7.02 -8.52
C ALA A 254 -7.88 6.75 -8.59
N ASP A 255 -7.09 7.83 -8.53
CA ASP A 255 -5.62 7.75 -8.54
C ASP A 255 -5.10 6.92 -7.38
N ILE A 256 -4.33 5.88 -7.64
CA ILE A 256 -3.73 5.05 -6.59
C ILE A 256 -2.29 5.50 -6.36
N ILE A 257 -2.12 6.54 -5.56
CA ILE A 257 -0.79 7.05 -5.20
C ILE A 257 -0.33 6.41 -3.90
N ALA A 258 0.78 5.68 -3.93
CA ALA A 258 1.34 5.08 -2.73
C ALA A 258 1.84 6.17 -1.74
N PRO A 259 1.58 6.02 -0.43
CA PRO A 259 2.02 6.99 0.57
C PRO A 259 3.55 7.02 0.71
N THR A 260 4.05 8.08 1.37
CA THR A 260 5.50 8.29 1.61
C THR A 260 6.18 7.25 2.50
N THR A 261 5.46 6.24 2.94
CA THR A 261 5.94 5.15 3.79
C THR A 261 6.05 3.82 3.04
N THR A 262 5.62 3.77 1.78
CA THR A 262 5.69 2.56 0.96
C THR A 262 7.11 2.38 0.45
N VAL A 263 7.73 1.26 0.81
CA VAL A 263 9.02 0.83 0.24
C VAL A 263 8.80 0.39 -1.21
N CYS A 264 9.50 1.03 -2.13
CA CYS A 264 9.40 0.74 -3.57
C CYS A 264 10.65 0.08 -4.14
N ASN A 265 11.81 0.31 -3.51
CA ASN A 265 13.03 -0.45 -3.73
C ASN A 265 13.61 -0.79 -2.34
N PRO A 266 13.53 -2.04 -1.89
CA PRO A 266 14.16 -2.46 -0.65
C PRO A 266 15.69 -2.41 -0.79
N GLY A 267 16.37 -1.86 0.21
CA GLY A 267 17.83 -1.84 0.25
C GLY A 267 18.43 -3.08 0.92
N SER A 268 19.67 -2.94 1.41
CA SER A 268 20.42 -4.02 2.07
C SER A 268 19.96 -4.34 3.51
N GLY A 269 19.12 -3.48 4.10
CA GLY A 269 18.70 -3.59 5.50
C GLY A 269 19.69 -2.99 6.51
N ASP A 270 20.67 -2.22 6.04
CA ASP A 270 21.60 -1.45 6.87
C ASP A 270 21.80 -0.02 6.32
N SER A 271 22.78 0.71 6.84
CA SER A 271 23.05 2.09 6.42
C SER A 271 23.78 2.20 5.07
N CYS A 272 24.26 1.10 4.49
CA CYS A 272 24.98 1.15 3.21
C CYS A 272 24.03 1.30 2.03
N ASP A 273 22.83 0.76 2.16
CA ASP A 273 21.81 0.82 1.13
C ASP A 273 20.43 0.85 1.82
N PRO A 274 19.91 2.05 2.11
CA PRO A 274 18.61 2.24 2.75
C PRO A 274 17.46 1.98 1.76
N ASP A 275 16.31 1.57 2.28
CA ASP A 275 15.09 1.44 1.48
C ASP A 275 14.69 2.78 0.80
N GLU A 276 14.42 2.77 -0.50
CA GLU A 276 13.74 3.87 -1.16
C GLU A 276 12.24 3.81 -0.92
N LEU A 277 11.69 4.98 -0.57
CA LEU A 277 10.27 5.17 -0.31
C LEU A 277 9.64 5.96 -1.46
N CYS A 278 8.39 5.61 -1.78
CA CYS A 278 7.57 6.42 -2.68
C CYS A 278 7.46 7.87 -2.19
N THR A 279 7.29 8.80 -3.13
CA THR A 279 7.23 10.24 -2.80
C THR A 279 5.83 10.71 -2.42
N GLY A 280 4.80 9.91 -2.66
CA GLY A 280 3.40 10.30 -2.50
C GLY A 280 2.93 11.35 -3.52
N VAL A 281 3.63 11.48 -4.64
CA VAL A 281 3.32 12.44 -5.72
C VAL A 281 2.84 11.69 -6.95
N ALA A 282 1.69 12.10 -7.50
CA ALA A 282 1.17 11.55 -8.76
C ALA A 282 2.20 11.73 -9.90
N GLY A 283 2.37 10.69 -10.69
CA GLY A 283 3.33 10.57 -11.80
C GLY A 283 4.79 10.37 -11.38
N ALA A 284 5.08 10.30 -10.08
CA ALA A 284 6.45 10.16 -9.60
C ALA A 284 6.84 8.69 -9.41
N ALA A 285 7.81 8.24 -10.20
CA ALA A 285 8.44 6.94 -10.03
C ALA A 285 9.13 6.81 -8.66
N CYS A 286 9.40 5.56 -8.28
CA CYS A 286 10.31 5.24 -7.18
C CYS A 286 11.62 6.04 -7.36
N PRO A 287 12.14 6.67 -6.30
CA PRO A 287 13.44 7.33 -6.36
C PRO A 287 14.52 6.39 -6.90
N ALA A 288 15.54 6.99 -7.53
CA ALA A 288 16.69 6.21 -7.94
C ALA A 288 17.39 5.62 -6.70
N ASP A 289 17.78 4.36 -6.83
CA ASP A 289 18.57 3.60 -5.87
C ASP A 289 19.79 4.40 -5.37
N SER A 290 19.84 4.60 -4.05
CA SER A 290 20.77 5.48 -3.36
C SER A 290 21.58 4.74 -2.29
N PHE A 291 22.72 4.19 -2.69
CA PHE A 291 23.66 3.50 -1.79
C PHE A 291 24.93 4.32 -1.49
N GLU A 292 25.55 4.03 -0.35
CA GLU A 292 26.79 4.64 0.11
C GLU A 292 28.02 4.07 -0.62
N PRO A 293 29.05 4.89 -0.93
CA PRO A 293 30.26 4.44 -1.60
C PRO A 293 31.11 3.51 -0.73
N ALA A 294 32.06 2.81 -1.37
CA ALA A 294 32.94 1.85 -0.69
C ALA A 294 33.92 2.43 0.35
N THR A 295 33.85 3.74 0.60
CA THR A 295 34.64 4.45 1.62
C THR A 295 33.83 4.76 2.88
N THR A 296 32.52 4.49 2.88
CA THR A 296 31.65 4.74 4.03
C THR A 296 31.81 3.61 5.04
N VAL A 297 32.20 3.95 6.26
CA VAL A 297 32.27 3.01 7.38
C VAL A 297 30.84 2.65 7.80
N CYS A 298 30.53 1.36 7.79
CA CYS A 298 29.20 0.85 8.13
C CYS A 298 29.16 0.12 9.48
N ASN A 299 30.30 -0.41 9.91
CA ASN A 299 30.52 -0.85 11.27
C ASN A 299 31.91 -0.38 11.70
N ALA A 300 31.97 0.34 12.82
CA ALA A 300 33.22 0.89 13.33
C ALA A 300 33.85 -0.12 14.28
N GLY A 301 35.10 -0.50 13.98
CA GLY A 301 35.88 -1.39 14.83
C GLY A 301 36.65 -0.64 15.92
N SER A 302 37.71 -1.27 16.43
CA SER A 302 38.70 -0.62 17.31
C SER A 302 39.64 0.33 16.56
N GLY A 303 39.69 0.21 15.22
CA GLY A 303 40.57 1.00 14.34
C GLY A 303 42.00 0.45 14.25
N ASP A 304 42.24 -0.77 14.73
CA ASP A 304 43.50 -1.49 14.60
C ASP A 304 43.35 -2.82 13.87
N LEU A 305 44.39 -3.64 13.91
CA LEU A 305 44.40 -4.92 13.21
C LEU A 305 43.55 -6.00 13.89
N CYS A 306 43.24 -5.89 15.19
CA CYS A 306 42.41 -6.86 15.90
C CYS A 306 40.96 -6.75 15.49
N ASP A 307 40.47 -5.52 15.31
CA ASP A 307 39.11 -5.23 14.90
C ASP A 307 39.09 -4.00 13.97
N PRO A 308 39.35 -4.20 12.67
CA PRO A 308 39.36 -3.11 11.70
C PRO A 308 37.94 -2.65 11.35
N ASP A 309 37.79 -1.39 10.95
CA ASP A 309 36.51 -0.87 10.44
C ASP A 309 36.02 -1.68 9.22
N GLU A 310 34.71 -1.93 9.17
CA GLU A 310 34.04 -2.43 7.97
C GLU A 310 33.45 -1.29 7.14
N TYR A 311 33.53 -1.47 5.83
CA TYR A 311 33.12 -0.49 4.83
C TYR A 311 32.01 -1.04 3.95
N CYS A 312 31.13 -0.16 3.50
CA CYS A 312 30.15 -0.48 2.48
C CYS A 312 30.83 -1.02 1.23
N SER A 313 30.10 -1.80 0.42
CA SER A 313 30.66 -2.35 -0.82
C SER A 313 30.71 -1.34 -1.97
N GLY A 314 29.95 -0.24 -1.87
CA GLY A 314 29.71 0.68 -2.97
C GLY A 314 28.85 0.09 -4.09
N ASN A 315 28.09 -0.98 -3.80
CA ASN A 315 27.10 -1.57 -4.70
C ASN A 315 25.77 -1.72 -3.95
N PRO A 316 24.64 -1.60 -4.65
CA PRO A 316 23.31 -1.80 -4.08
C PRO A 316 23.07 -3.27 -3.73
N ASP A 317 22.09 -3.51 -2.86
CA ASP A 317 21.63 -4.79 -2.33
C ASP A 317 22.70 -5.62 -1.61
N VAL A 318 23.81 -4.99 -1.23
CA VAL A 318 24.92 -5.64 -0.55
C VAL A 318 25.03 -5.08 0.86
N ALA A 319 24.55 -5.87 1.82
CA ALA A 319 24.77 -5.59 3.23
C ALA A 319 26.27 -5.41 3.52
N CYS A 320 26.57 -4.45 4.40
CA CYS A 320 27.82 -4.38 5.12
C CYS A 320 28.14 -5.78 5.62
N ALA A 321 29.39 -6.22 5.40
CA ALA A 321 29.81 -7.54 5.84
C ALA A 321 29.42 -7.68 7.33
N PRO A 322 28.57 -8.65 7.69
CA PRO A 322 28.11 -8.76 9.07
C PRO A 322 29.35 -8.90 9.95
N GLY A 323 29.40 -8.08 11.02
CA GLY A 323 30.55 -7.98 11.91
C GLY A 323 31.14 -9.36 12.21
N SER A 324 32.46 -9.48 12.06
CA SER A 324 33.29 -10.69 12.24
C SER A 324 33.88 -11.36 10.98
N THR A 325 33.87 -10.76 9.77
CA THR A 325 34.77 -11.29 8.70
C THR A 325 36.22 -10.86 8.86
N ASN A 326 36.46 -9.69 9.48
CA ASN A 326 37.80 -9.13 9.67
C ASN A 326 38.26 -9.09 11.14
N LEU A 327 37.38 -9.38 12.11
CA LEU A 327 37.77 -9.57 13.52
C LEU A 327 38.77 -10.72 13.63
N LEU A 328 39.96 -10.43 14.14
CA LEU A 328 40.98 -11.46 14.34
C LEU A 328 40.61 -12.36 15.51
N ALA A 329 40.90 -13.66 15.35
CA ALA A 329 40.60 -14.66 16.37
C ALA A 329 41.39 -14.42 17.66
N GLN A 330 40.79 -14.80 18.79
CA GLN A 330 41.46 -14.78 20.10
C GLN A 330 42.82 -15.48 20.02
N GLY A 331 43.85 -14.82 20.57
CA GLY A 331 45.22 -15.35 20.59
C GLY A 331 46.03 -15.03 19.34
N THR A 332 45.47 -14.28 18.37
CA THR A 332 46.23 -13.77 17.22
C THR A 332 47.14 -12.64 17.71
N VAL A 333 48.46 -12.78 17.49
CA VAL A 333 49.46 -11.79 17.89
C VAL A 333 49.22 -10.49 17.14
N CYS A 334 49.02 -9.41 17.88
CA CYS A 334 48.77 -8.07 17.35
C CYS A 334 49.94 -7.11 17.59
N ASN A 335 50.69 -7.32 18.66
CA ASN A 335 51.99 -6.70 18.89
C ASN A 335 52.98 -7.79 19.31
N PRO A 336 53.96 -8.15 18.46
CA PRO A 336 54.98 -9.12 18.84
C PRO A 336 55.92 -8.53 19.89
N GLY A 337 56.17 -9.26 20.98
CA GLY A 337 57.22 -8.91 21.94
C GLY A 337 58.55 -9.59 21.63
N SER A 338 59.47 -9.56 22.59
CA SER A 338 60.79 -10.22 22.50
C SER A 338 60.76 -11.77 22.48
N GLY A 339 59.62 -12.38 22.80
CA GLY A 339 59.45 -13.84 22.81
C GLY A 339 59.89 -14.55 24.11
N ASP A 340 60.16 -13.78 25.17
CA ASP A 340 60.40 -14.29 26.52
C ASP A 340 59.60 -13.50 27.58
N ILE A 341 59.90 -13.72 28.86
CA ILE A 341 59.17 -13.08 29.97
C ILE A 341 59.38 -11.56 30.05
N CYS A 342 60.45 -11.04 29.46
CA CYS A 342 60.75 -9.60 29.54
C CYS A 342 59.81 -8.74 28.73
N ASP A 343 59.29 -9.30 27.64
CA ASP A 343 58.37 -8.63 26.75
C ASP A 343 57.53 -9.70 26.03
N PRO A 344 56.38 -10.08 26.60
CA PRO A 344 55.46 -11.06 26.03
C PRO A 344 54.73 -10.49 24.80
N GLU A 345 54.20 -11.37 23.95
CA GLU A 345 53.35 -10.97 22.83
C GLU A 345 51.96 -10.50 23.32
N GLU A 346 51.49 -9.35 22.84
CA GLU A 346 50.07 -8.99 22.97
C GLU A 346 49.25 -9.67 21.88
N VAL A 347 48.10 -10.20 22.29
CA VAL A 347 47.19 -10.94 21.43
C VAL A 347 45.80 -10.34 21.44
N CYS A 348 45.11 -10.42 20.30
CA CYS A 348 43.73 -10.01 20.17
C CYS A 348 42.84 -10.84 21.13
N SER A 349 41.84 -10.17 21.71
CA SER A 349 40.85 -10.80 22.60
C SER A 349 39.83 -11.66 21.84
N GLY A 350 39.64 -11.36 20.54
CA GLY A 350 38.58 -11.92 19.70
C GLY A 350 37.19 -11.35 20.02
N ILE A 351 37.13 -10.18 20.65
CA ILE A 351 35.90 -9.47 21.01
C ILE A 351 35.79 -8.22 20.13
N GLU A 352 34.63 -8.03 19.50
CA GLU A 352 34.30 -6.84 18.69
C GLU A 352 34.43 -5.55 19.53
N GLY A 353 35.05 -4.53 18.95
CA GLY A 353 35.34 -3.23 19.56
C GLY A 353 36.58 -3.18 20.46
N GLU A 354 37.21 -4.32 20.77
CA GLU A 354 38.39 -4.35 21.64
C GLU A 354 39.69 -4.25 20.83
N ALA A 355 40.47 -3.20 21.13
CA ALA A 355 41.78 -2.99 20.54
C ALA A 355 42.81 -4.05 20.97
N CYS A 356 43.90 -4.16 20.22
CA CYS A 356 45.12 -4.80 20.68
C CYS A 356 45.52 -4.21 22.04
N PRO A 357 45.81 -5.05 23.04
CA PRO A 357 46.31 -4.57 24.32
C PRO A 357 47.53 -3.66 24.14
N ALA A 358 47.70 -2.69 25.05
CA ALA A 358 48.90 -1.87 25.06
C ALA A 358 50.13 -2.73 25.38
N ASP A 359 51.24 -2.40 24.71
CA ASP A 359 52.57 -3.00 24.90
C ASP A 359 52.95 -3.08 26.39
N SER A 360 53.15 -4.31 26.88
CA SER A 360 53.34 -4.64 28.28
C SER A 360 54.63 -5.43 28.51
N PHE A 361 55.73 -4.72 28.79
CA PHE A 361 57.02 -5.31 29.14
C PHE A 361 57.35 -5.24 30.64
N GLU A 362 58.18 -6.16 31.12
CA GLU A 362 58.62 -6.25 32.51
C GLU A 362 59.71 -5.21 32.83
N PRO A 363 59.69 -4.57 34.01
CA PRO A 363 60.68 -3.57 34.39
C PRO A 363 62.07 -4.17 34.60
N SER A 364 63.09 -3.30 34.67
CA SER A 364 64.49 -3.69 34.84
C SER A 364 64.84 -4.37 36.18
N THR A 365 63.83 -4.63 37.02
CA THR A 365 63.93 -5.36 38.30
C THR A 365 63.47 -6.81 38.20
N THR A 366 62.89 -7.21 37.07
CA THR A 366 62.37 -8.57 36.87
C THR A 366 63.50 -9.50 36.47
N VAL A 367 63.67 -10.59 37.22
CA VAL A 367 64.65 -11.64 36.92
C VAL A 367 64.12 -12.50 35.78
N CYS A 368 64.81 -12.49 34.64
CA CYS A 368 64.41 -13.24 33.45
C CYS A 368 65.16 -14.56 33.30
N ARG A 369 66.36 -14.65 33.86
CA ARG A 369 67.10 -15.91 34.02
C ARG A 369 67.73 -15.94 35.41
N VAL A 370 67.40 -17.00 36.15
CA VAL A 370 67.92 -17.21 37.51
C VAL A 370 69.32 -17.80 37.38
N GLY A 371 70.31 -17.16 38.00
CA GLY A 371 71.67 -17.68 38.08
C GLY A 371 71.84 -18.74 39.18
N SER A 372 73.06 -19.23 39.38
CA SER A 372 73.42 -20.28 40.37
C SER A 372 73.21 -19.88 41.84
N GLY A 373 73.00 -18.59 42.12
CA GLY A 373 72.90 -18.04 43.47
C GLY A 373 74.25 -17.65 44.09
N ASP A 374 75.34 -17.71 43.32
CA ASP A 374 76.65 -17.18 43.67
C ASP A 374 77.11 -16.06 42.72
N SER A 375 78.34 -15.56 42.90
CA SER A 375 78.92 -14.51 42.07
C SER A 375 79.49 -15.01 40.73
N CYS A 376 79.51 -16.34 40.50
CA CYS A 376 80.01 -16.94 39.28
C CYS A 376 78.96 -16.99 38.16
N ASP A 377 77.68 -17.00 38.52
CA ASP A 377 76.56 -16.99 37.60
C ASP A 377 75.44 -16.13 38.23
N PRO A 378 75.55 -14.78 38.10
CA PRO A 378 74.53 -13.87 38.60
C PRO A 378 73.24 -13.99 37.78
N SER A 379 72.09 -13.72 38.41
CA SER A 379 70.82 -13.65 37.67
C SER A 379 70.82 -12.50 36.65
N GLU A 380 70.23 -12.74 35.48
CA GLU A 380 69.93 -11.70 34.50
C GLU A 380 68.57 -11.07 34.74
N PHE A 381 68.49 -9.77 34.49
CA PHE A 381 67.30 -8.96 34.61
C PHE A 381 66.86 -8.46 33.24
N CYS A 382 65.56 -8.27 33.06
CA CYS A 382 65.03 -7.55 31.91
C CYS A 382 65.63 -6.14 31.82
N SER A 383 65.63 -5.54 30.64
CA SER A 383 66.13 -4.18 30.46
C SER A 383 65.12 -3.11 30.87
N GLY A 384 63.83 -3.45 30.93
CA GLY A 384 62.74 -2.50 31.12
C GLY A 384 62.43 -1.67 29.88
N ASN A 385 62.77 -2.18 28.69
CA ASN A 385 62.40 -1.60 27.40
C ASN A 385 61.60 -2.64 26.59
N PRO A 386 60.66 -2.19 25.74
CA PRO A 386 59.96 -3.08 24.81
C PRO A 386 60.93 -3.64 23.76
N ASP A 387 60.58 -4.79 23.18
CA ASP A 387 61.32 -5.54 22.15
C ASP A 387 62.71 -6.06 22.56
N GLU A 388 63.10 -5.91 23.84
CA GLU A 388 64.41 -6.33 24.33
C GLU A 388 64.33 -7.65 25.10
N ALA A 389 64.85 -8.71 24.48
CA ALA A 389 64.95 -10.04 25.10
C ALA A 389 65.84 -10.02 26.36
N CYS A 390 65.62 -11.00 27.23
CA CYS A 390 66.47 -11.28 28.37
C CYS A 390 67.95 -11.34 27.93
N PRO A 391 68.86 -10.61 28.60
CA PRO A 391 70.27 -10.62 28.26
C PRO A 391 70.86 -12.02 28.14
N ALA A 392 71.88 -12.17 27.27
CA ALA A 392 72.59 -13.43 27.12
C ALA A 392 73.20 -13.87 28.47
N ASN A 393 73.23 -15.19 28.70
CA ASN A 393 73.69 -15.77 29.96
C ASN A 393 75.12 -15.35 30.28
N PHE A 394 75.31 -14.68 31.40
CA PHE A 394 76.59 -14.17 31.83
C PHE A 394 77.22 -15.10 32.88
N VAL A 395 78.16 -15.94 32.42
CA VAL A 395 78.98 -16.76 33.33
C VAL A 395 80.33 -16.08 33.53
N THR A 396 80.69 -15.85 34.78
CA THR A 396 81.96 -15.24 35.16
C THR A 396 83.13 -16.10 34.66
N PRO A 397 84.16 -15.52 34.01
CA PRO A 397 85.27 -16.28 33.42
C PRO A 397 86.00 -17.18 34.41
N SER A 398 86.52 -18.30 33.89
CA SER A 398 87.30 -19.28 34.66
C SER A 398 88.48 -18.63 35.38
N GLY A 399 88.66 -18.98 36.66
CA GLY A 399 89.75 -18.46 37.50
C GLY A 399 89.42 -17.17 38.26
N THR A 400 88.23 -16.60 38.09
CA THR A 400 87.77 -15.45 38.88
C THR A 400 87.45 -15.89 40.30
N GLU A 401 88.05 -15.24 41.31
CA GLU A 401 87.82 -15.54 42.72
C GLU A 401 86.38 -15.16 43.12
N CYS A 402 85.59 -16.13 43.59
CA CYS A 402 84.20 -15.93 44.01
C CYS A 402 84.02 -15.98 45.53
N ARG A 403 84.90 -16.68 46.25
CA ARG A 403 85.01 -16.63 47.71
C ARG A 403 86.47 -16.54 48.11
N GLY A 404 86.80 -15.53 48.89
CA GLY A 404 88.16 -15.35 49.41
C GLY A 404 88.55 -16.42 50.42
N SER A 405 89.85 -16.68 50.50
CA SER A 405 90.41 -17.67 51.42
C SER A 405 90.15 -17.30 52.89
N GLY A 406 89.51 -18.20 53.64
CA GLY A 406 89.33 -18.08 55.09
C GLY A 406 90.58 -18.43 55.91
N GLY A 407 91.70 -18.76 55.27
CA GLY A 407 92.98 -19.09 55.89
C GLY A 407 93.72 -20.24 55.19
N VAL A 408 94.84 -20.69 55.77
CA VAL A 408 95.74 -21.70 55.17
C VAL A 408 95.10 -23.08 54.91
N CYS A 409 93.91 -23.34 55.46
CA CYS A 409 93.15 -24.57 55.27
C CYS A 409 91.82 -24.35 54.52
N ASP A 410 91.56 -23.14 54.04
CA ASP A 410 90.34 -22.76 53.33
C ASP A 410 90.75 -21.96 52.07
N PRO A 411 91.11 -22.65 50.97
CA PRO A 411 91.57 -21.99 49.75
C PRO A 411 90.46 -21.13 49.15
N ALA A 412 90.84 -20.07 48.44
CA ALA A 412 89.89 -19.27 47.69
C ALA A 412 89.18 -20.14 46.64
N GLU A 413 87.87 -19.95 46.49
CA GLU A 413 87.08 -20.60 45.44
C GLU A 413 87.11 -19.75 44.19
N GLN A 414 87.18 -20.42 43.05
CA GLN A 414 87.23 -19.78 41.74
C GLN A 414 86.08 -20.28 40.88
N CYS A 415 85.51 -19.37 40.10
CA CYS A 415 84.56 -19.72 39.05
C CYS A 415 85.22 -20.65 38.05
N THR A 416 84.48 -21.68 37.62
CA THR A 416 84.91 -22.65 36.62
C THR A 416 84.85 -22.09 35.20
N GLY A 417 84.04 -21.04 34.98
CA GLY A 417 83.76 -20.48 33.66
C GLY A 417 82.72 -21.28 32.87
N VAL A 418 82.00 -22.19 33.52
CA VAL A 418 80.90 -22.99 32.97
C VAL A 418 79.79 -23.09 34.01
N LEU A 419 78.56 -23.29 33.55
CA LEU A 419 77.37 -23.53 34.37
C LEU A 419 77.48 -24.81 35.21
#